data_AF-M1ZS90-F1
#
_entry.id   AF-M1ZS90-F1
#
_cell.length_a   1.000
_cell.length_b   1.000
_cell.length_c   1.000
_cell.angle_alpha   90.00
_cell.angle_beta   90.00
_cell.angle_gamma   90.00
#
_symmetry.space_group_name_H-M   'P 1'
#
loop_
_entity.id
_entity.type
_entity.pdbx_description
1 polymer ?
#
loop_
_entity_poly.entity_id
_entity_poly.type
_entity_poly.pdbx_seq_one_letter_code
_entity_poly.pdbx_strand_id
1 'polypeptide(L)'
;SYAKVKTPDDLADKIFASYIEKYKDEFELGELTAYEKASRILNDFLEKNNVLKTFNSKQRIILISSSFDKQTLSATAWLISNNVDISCFDLSPMKIAEEYFIDINKILPPPALEDFYVEVDDKRPSTCTTKRNTSITRTILPGMNKLFEWKTIKTGDIVVIKNRDNSEATVIDSKYVNFKGEKLTFNKWGQKVTGWSSIGIYDWVIIKGQDK
;
A
#
# COMPACT_ATOMS: atom_id res chain seq x y z
N SER A 1 4.54 -32.28 18.64
CA SER A 1 5.09 -31.37 17.62
C SER A 1 4.23 -30.12 17.57
N TYR A 2 4.80 -28.96 17.89
CA TYR A 2 4.12 -27.66 17.93
C TYR A 2 3.40 -27.30 16.62
N ALA A 3 3.93 -27.77 15.49
CA ALA A 3 3.34 -27.54 14.18
C ALA A 3 1.93 -28.16 14.01
N LYS A 4 1.54 -29.13 14.84
CA LYS A 4 0.23 -29.79 14.77
C LYS A 4 -0.85 -29.13 15.63
N VAL A 5 -0.49 -28.15 16.45
CA VAL A 5 -1.40 -27.48 17.38
C VAL A 5 -2.30 -26.51 16.61
N LYS A 6 -3.60 -26.78 16.52
CA LYS A 6 -4.50 -25.98 15.68
C LYS A 6 -5.24 -24.88 16.45
N THR A 7 -5.47 -25.09 17.74
CA THR A 7 -6.26 -24.17 18.57
C THR A 7 -5.44 -23.69 19.77
N PRO A 8 -5.71 -22.48 20.26
CA PRO A 8 -5.10 -21.97 21.50
C PRO A 8 -5.37 -22.90 22.70
N ASP A 9 -6.56 -23.50 22.78
CA ASP A 9 -6.90 -24.44 23.84
C ASP A 9 -6.05 -25.72 23.79
N ASP A 10 -5.73 -26.22 22.59
CA ASP A 10 -4.86 -27.39 22.40
C ASP A 10 -3.41 -27.08 22.81
N LEU A 11 -2.96 -25.83 22.63
CA LEU A 11 -1.66 -25.36 23.12
C LEU A 11 -1.64 -25.28 24.64
N ALA A 12 -2.72 -24.75 25.22
CA ALA A 12 -2.87 -24.61 26.66
C ALA A 12 -2.85 -25.98 27.35
N ASP A 13 -3.63 -26.94 26.86
CA ASP A 13 -3.75 -28.29 27.43
C ASP A 13 -2.45 -29.10 27.28
N LYS A 14 -1.95 -29.24 26.05
CA LYS A 14 -0.85 -30.19 25.76
C LYS A 14 0.53 -29.73 26.21
N ILE A 15 0.73 -28.41 26.37
CA ILE A 15 2.07 -27.85 26.55
C ILE A 15 2.09 -26.88 27.72
N PHE A 16 1.25 -25.85 27.70
CA PHE A 16 1.42 -24.75 28.65
C PHE A 16 0.98 -25.12 30.06
N ALA A 17 -0.06 -25.94 30.22
CA ALA A 17 -0.48 -26.48 31.52
C ALA A 17 0.64 -27.29 32.17
N SER A 18 1.26 -28.22 31.43
CA SER A 18 2.41 -29.00 31.90
C SER A 18 3.63 -28.13 32.26
N TYR A 19 3.83 -27.02 31.54
CA TYR A 19 4.88 -26.05 31.86
C TYR A 19 4.59 -25.32 33.18
N ILE A 20 3.37 -24.83 33.37
CA ILE A 20 2.94 -24.19 34.63
C ILE A 20 3.05 -25.16 35.81
N GLU A 21 2.69 -26.43 35.62
CA GLU A 21 2.83 -27.44 36.66
C GLU A 21 4.29 -27.73 37.04
N LYS A 22 5.20 -27.64 36.08
CA LYS A 22 6.63 -27.83 36.31
C LYS A 22 7.26 -26.63 37.02
N TYR A 23 6.79 -25.42 36.75
CA TYR A 23 7.33 -24.16 37.28
C TYR A 23 6.32 -23.43 38.17
N LYS A 24 5.64 -24.16 39.06
CA LYS A 24 4.56 -23.60 39.90
C LYS A 24 4.98 -22.38 40.71
N ASP A 25 6.24 -22.31 41.14
CA ASP A 25 6.75 -21.19 41.93
C ASP A 25 6.79 -19.87 41.15
N GLU A 26 6.79 -19.93 39.81
CA GLU A 26 6.72 -18.75 38.93
C GLU A 26 5.28 -18.28 38.68
N PHE A 27 4.28 -19.08 39.05
CA PHE A 27 2.87 -18.82 38.74
C PHE A 27 1.99 -18.83 39.99
N GLU A 28 1.29 -17.73 40.23
CA GLU A 28 0.21 -17.70 41.22
C GLU A 28 -1.04 -18.38 40.63
N LEU A 29 -1.21 -19.68 40.87
CA LEU A 29 -2.39 -20.42 40.41
C LEU A 29 -3.68 -20.00 41.15
N GLY A 30 -3.60 -19.75 42.47
CA GLY A 30 -4.80 -19.51 43.29
C GLY A 30 -5.73 -20.72 43.30
N GLU A 31 -7.02 -20.51 43.03
CA GLU A 31 -8.03 -21.59 42.90
C GLU A 31 -8.13 -22.18 41.48
N LEU A 32 -7.37 -21.66 40.52
CA LEU A 32 -7.47 -22.09 39.13
C LEU A 32 -6.66 -23.35 38.88
N THR A 33 -7.15 -24.20 38.00
CA THR A 33 -6.35 -25.29 37.44
C THR A 33 -5.20 -24.73 36.57
N ALA A 34 -4.13 -25.51 36.41
CA ALA A 34 -3.01 -25.13 35.55
C ALA A 34 -3.46 -24.85 34.10
N TYR A 35 -4.45 -25.61 33.62
CA TYR A 35 -5.09 -25.39 32.32
C TYR A 35 -5.82 -24.05 32.24
N GLU A 36 -6.69 -23.73 33.21
CA GLU A 36 -7.43 -22.46 33.20
C GLU A 36 -6.50 -21.25 33.28
N LYS A 37 -5.45 -21.36 34.09
CA LYS A 37 -4.42 -20.33 34.17
C LYS A 37 -3.68 -20.19 32.83
N ALA A 38 -3.27 -21.30 32.23
CA ALA A 38 -2.63 -21.33 30.91
C ALA A 38 -3.51 -20.67 29.84
N SER A 39 -4.77 -21.07 29.74
CA SER A 39 -5.72 -20.53 28.76
C SER A 39 -5.96 -19.03 28.96
N ARG A 40 -6.05 -18.54 30.20
CA ARG A 40 -6.20 -17.10 30.47
C ARG A 40 -4.98 -16.30 30.03
N ILE A 41 -3.78 -16.73 30.42
CA ILE A 41 -2.53 -16.04 30.05
C ILE A 41 -2.35 -16.05 28.53
N LEU A 42 -2.63 -17.20 27.90
CA LEU A 42 -2.50 -17.37 26.46
C LEU A 42 -3.49 -16.46 25.72
N ASN A 43 -4.77 -16.47 26.09
CA ASN A 43 -5.79 -15.66 25.42
C ASN A 43 -5.53 -14.17 25.61
N ASP A 44 -5.14 -13.72 26.82
CA ASP A 44 -4.76 -12.32 27.06
C ASP A 44 -3.56 -11.90 26.17
N PHE A 45 -2.55 -12.75 26.04
CA PHE A 45 -1.42 -12.52 25.14
C PHE A 45 -1.86 -12.43 23.66
N LEU A 46 -2.72 -13.34 23.21
CA LEU A 46 -3.19 -13.37 21.82
C LEU A 46 -4.13 -12.20 21.49
N GLU A 47 -4.95 -11.75 22.44
CA GLU A 47 -5.82 -10.58 22.32
C GLU A 47 -5.01 -9.29 22.23
N LYS A 48 -4.05 -9.08 23.14
CA LYS A 48 -3.16 -7.91 23.12
C LYS A 48 -2.43 -7.75 21.79
N ASN A 49 -2.07 -8.86 21.15
CA ASN A 49 -1.38 -8.86 19.87
C ASN A 49 -2.33 -8.95 18.65
N ASN A 50 -3.66 -9.00 18.86
CA ASN A 50 -4.67 -9.13 17.80
C ASN A 50 -4.48 -10.35 16.87
N VAL A 51 -3.93 -11.46 17.39
CA VAL A 51 -3.55 -12.66 16.61
C VAL A 51 -4.49 -13.86 16.81
N LEU A 52 -5.56 -13.73 17.60
CA LEU A 52 -6.52 -14.82 17.83
C LEU A 52 -7.04 -15.47 16.53
N LYS A 53 -7.29 -14.68 15.49
CA LYS A 53 -7.84 -15.15 14.21
C LYS A 53 -6.79 -15.76 13.26
N THR A 54 -5.51 -15.51 13.51
CA THR A 54 -4.39 -15.94 12.66
C THR A 54 -3.47 -16.93 13.38
N PHE A 55 -3.93 -17.49 14.50
CA PHE A 55 -3.18 -18.43 15.32
C PHE A 55 -2.67 -19.61 14.47
N ASN A 56 -1.36 -19.85 14.54
CA ASN A 56 -0.63 -20.91 13.82
C ASN A 56 -1.02 -21.06 12.33
N SER A 57 -1.46 -19.98 11.68
CA SER A 57 -1.89 -19.99 10.27
C SER A 57 -0.72 -19.94 9.31
N LYS A 58 0.44 -19.46 9.77
CA LYS A 58 1.67 -19.36 8.99
C LYS A 58 2.84 -19.75 9.88
N GLN A 59 3.75 -20.57 9.35
CA GLN A 59 4.96 -21.02 10.04
C GLN A 59 6.16 -20.39 9.37
N ARG A 60 7.08 -19.89 10.20
CA ARG A 60 8.34 -19.32 9.77
C ARG A 60 9.49 -20.09 10.39
N ILE A 61 10.50 -20.39 9.60
CA ILE A 61 11.72 -21.08 10.01
C ILE A 61 12.84 -20.03 10.07
N ILE A 62 13.55 -19.99 11.20
CA ILE A 62 14.70 -19.10 11.39
C ILE A 62 15.89 -19.99 11.72
N LEU A 63 16.87 -20.02 10.83
CA LEU A 63 18.13 -20.71 11.02
C LEU A 63 19.16 -19.72 11.55
N ILE A 64 19.87 -20.13 12.59
CA ILE A 64 20.84 -19.30 13.30
C ILE A 64 22.15 -20.10 13.42
N SER A 65 23.26 -19.53 12.97
CA SER A 65 24.59 -20.13 13.04
C SER A 65 25.66 -19.04 13.15
N SER A 66 26.92 -19.40 13.40
CA SER A 66 28.04 -18.47 13.23
C SER A 66 28.39 -18.25 11.76
N SER A 67 28.16 -19.28 10.94
CA SER A 67 28.30 -19.27 9.49
C SER A 67 27.53 -20.44 8.89
N PHE A 68 27.18 -20.35 7.61
CA PHE A 68 26.56 -21.43 6.85
C PHE A 68 27.46 -21.89 5.70
N ASP A 69 27.50 -23.20 5.48
CA ASP A 69 28.14 -23.76 4.30
C ASP A 69 27.30 -23.52 3.03
N LYS A 70 27.95 -23.63 1.87
CA LYS A 70 27.29 -23.34 0.57
C LYS A 70 26.13 -24.29 0.27
N GLN A 71 26.15 -25.53 0.75
CA GLN A 71 25.07 -26.49 0.50
C GLN A 71 23.82 -26.09 1.29
N THR A 72 24.00 -25.74 2.57
CA THR A 72 22.91 -25.23 3.41
C THR A 72 22.29 -23.94 2.85
N LEU A 73 23.12 -23.00 2.40
CA LEU A 73 22.63 -21.77 1.75
C LEU A 73 21.88 -22.07 0.45
N SER A 74 22.39 -22.98 -0.38
CA SER A 74 21.74 -23.36 -1.64
C SER A 74 20.40 -24.05 -1.40
N ALA A 75 20.33 -24.97 -0.44
CA ALA A 75 19.08 -25.63 -0.05
C ALA A 75 18.07 -24.62 0.50
N THR A 76 18.51 -23.69 1.34
CA THR A 76 17.64 -22.64 1.89
C THR A 76 17.13 -21.71 0.79
N ALA A 77 17.98 -21.26 -0.13
CA ALA A 77 17.58 -20.43 -1.26
C ALA A 77 16.55 -21.14 -2.16
N TRP A 78 16.69 -22.45 -2.35
CA TRP A 78 15.71 -23.25 -3.05
C TRP A 78 14.36 -23.32 -2.31
N LEU A 79 14.37 -23.48 -0.98
CA LEU A 79 13.15 -23.45 -0.16
C LEU A 79 12.44 -22.10 -0.24
N ILE A 80 13.18 -20.99 -0.16
CA ILE A 80 12.64 -19.63 -0.33
C ILE A 80 11.97 -19.49 -1.70
N SER A 81 12.62 -19.98 -2.75
CA SER A 81 12.08 -19.97 -4.12
C SER A 81 10.78 -20.78 -4.25
N ASN A 82 10.57 -21.77 -3.38
CA ASN A 82 9.34 -22.57 -3.29
C ASN A 82 8.36 -22.01 -2.25
N ASN A 83 8.45 -20.71 -1.93
CA ASN A 83 7.56 -20.00 -1.00
C ASN A 83 7.54 -20.55 0.43
N VAL A 84 8.60 -21.26 0.86
CA VAL A 84 8.80 -21.60 2.27
C VAL A 84 9.32 -20.36 2.99
N ASP A 85 8.65 -19.95 4.06
CA ASP A 85 9.04 -18.82 4.90
C ASP A 85 10.22 -19.23 5.79
N ILE A 86 11.43 -19.16 5.23
CA ILE A 86 12.69 -19.50 5.90
C ILE A 86 13.70 -18.35 5.80
N SER A 87 14.48 -18.13 6.85
CA SER A 87 15.54 -17.12 6.89
C SER A 87 16.80 -17.66 7.57
N CYS A 88 17.98 -17.25 7.10
CA CYS A 88 19.26 -17.58 7.71
C CYS A 88 19.90 -16.32 8.30
N PHE A 89 20.37 -16.43 9.55
CA PHE A 89 21.07 -15.39 10.27
C PHE A 89 22.41 -15.89 10.78
N ASP A 90 23.45 -15.11 10.51
CA ASP A 90 24.77 -15.30 11.09
C ASP A 90 24.87 -14.46 12.37
N LEU A 91 25.30 -15.10 13.47
CA LEU A 91 25.56 -14.46 14.75
C LEU A 91 27.06 -14.45 15.04
N SER A 92 27.61 -13.25 15.22
CA SER A 92 29.01 -13.08 15.58
C SER A 92 29.13 -12.35 16.92
N PRO A 93 29.65 -12.99 17.98
CA PRO A 93 29.91 -12.29 19.23
C PRO A 93 31.05 -11.29 19.02
N MET A 94 30.89 -10.09 19.55
CA MET A 94 31.90 -9.03 19.49
C MET A 94 32.08 -8.39 20.87
N LYS A 95 33.30 -7.97 21.17
CA LYS A 95 33.62 -7.23 22.39
C LYS A 95 34.03 -5.82 22.02
N ILE A 96 33.32 -4.83 22.55
CA ILE A 96 33.65 -3.41 22.37
C ILE A 96 33.91 -2.84 23.76
N ALA A 97 35.13 -2.36 23.99
CA ALA A 97 35.63 -2.00 25.33
C ALA A 97 35.48 -3.19 26.32
N GLU A 98 34.58 -3.08 27.30
CA GLU A 98 34.29 -4.11 28.31
C GLU A 98 32.91 -4.75 28.17
N GLU A 99 32.15 -4.36 27.15
CA GLU A 99 30.81 -4.87 26.89
C GLU A 99 30.82 -5.91 25.76
N TYR A 100 29.93 -6.89 25.89
CA TYR A 100 29.74 -7.96 24.92
C TYR A 100 28.49 -7.67 24.10
N PHE A 101 28.64 -7.69 22.78
CA PHE A 101 27.56 -7.52 21.83
C PHE A 101 27.48 -8.75 20.94
N ILE A 102 26.34 -8.90 20.28
CA ILE A 102 26.13 -9.93 19.25
C ILE A 102 25.76 -9.17 17.99
N ASP A 103 26.59 -9.32 16.96
CA ASP A 103 26.28 -8.86 15.62
C ASP A 103 25.37 -9.89 14.94
N ILE A 104 24.28 -9.41 14.32
CA ILE A 104 23.22 -10.22 13.74
C ILE A 104 23.10 -9.86 12.26
N ASN A 105 23.55 -10.75 11.39
CA ASN A 105 23.55 -10.54 9.95
C ASN A 105 22.57 -11.47 9.26
N LYS A 106 21.60 -10.93 8.51
CA LYS A 106 20.68 -11.73 7.71
C LYS A 106 21.32 -12.11 6.37
N ILE A 107 21.58 -13.40 6.18
CA ILE A 107 22.23 -13.93 4.98
C ILE A 107 21.19 -14.25 3.89
N LEU A 108 20.10 -14.91 4.27
CA LEU A 108 19.02 -15.29 3.36
C LEU A 108 17.64 -14.94 3.92
N PRO A 109 16.72 -14.44 3.08
CA PRO A 109 17.00 -13.84 1.78
C PRO A 109 17.92 -12.60 1.95
N PRO A 110 18.80 -12.32 0.97
CA PRO A 110 19.63 -11.13 1.03
C PRO A 110 18.74 -9.88 1.05
N PRO A 111 19.12 -8.83 1.79
CA PRO A 111 18.36 -7.59 1.83
C PRO A 111 18.26 -7.01 0.42
N ALA A 112 17.06 -6.58 0.04
CA ALA A 112 16.80 -5.93 -1.23
C ALA A 112 17.26 -4.46 -1.14
N LEU A 113 17.46 -3.80 -2.28
CA LEU A 113 17.80 -2.37 -2.31
C LEU A 113 16.74 -1.53 -1.60
N GLU A 114 15.49 -1.97 -1.68
CA GLU A 114 14.34 -1.35 -1.03
C GLU A 114 14.47 -1.31 0.49
N ASP A 115 15.10 -2.32 1.10
CA ASP A 115 15.29 -2.41 2.56
C ASP A 115 16.24 -1.32 3.10
N PHE A 116 17.01 -0.66 2.22
CA PHE A 116 17.92 0.43 2.58
C PHE A 116 17.29 1.82 2.45
N TYR A 117 16.14 1.95 1.78
CA TYR A 117 15.46 3.24 1.74
C TYR A 117 14.79 3.51 3.09
N VAL A 118 15.11 4.67 3.66
CA VAL A 118 14.43 5.15 4.86
C VAL A 118 13.05 5.62 4.46
N GLU A 119 12.01 4.93 4.92
CA GLU A 119 10.64 5.43 4.80
C GLU A 119 10.53 6.76 5.54
N VAL A 120 10.14 7.82 4.80
CA VAL A 120 9.86 9.11 5.42
C VAL A 120 8.50 8.98 6.10
N ASP A 121 8.49 9.09 7.41
CA ASP A 121 7.27 9.05 8.22
C ASP A 121 6.36 10.21 7.80
N ASP A 122 5.30 9.89 7.05
CA ASP A 122 4.20 10.80 6.79
C ASP A 122 3.53 11.04 8.15
N LYS A 123 3.89 12.14 8.85
CA LYS A 123 3.16 12.64 10.02
C LYS A 123 1.74 13.03 9.60
N ARG A 124 0.90 12.04 9.35
CA ARG A 124 -0.53 12.16 9.20
C ARG A 124 -1.11 11.51 10.44
N PRO A 125 -1.99 12.19 11.19
CA PRO A 125 -2.60 11.62 12.38
C PRO A 125 -3.22 10.28 12.01
N SER A 126 -2.83 9.25 12.77
CA SER A 126 -3.20 7.86 12.60
C SER A 126 -4.69 7.71 12.37
N THR A 127 -5.06 7.47 11.11
CA THR A 127 -6.37 6.91 10.76
C THR A 127 -6.12 5.65 9.94
N CYS A 128 -6.38 4.53 10.62
CA CYS A 128 -6.61 3.18 10.17
C CYS A 128 -6.31 2.84 8.69
N THR A 129 -5.43 1.85 8.53
CA THR A 129 -5.21 1.07 7.31
C THR A 129 -6.51 0.69 6.62
N THR A 130 -6.79 1.33 5.48
CA THR A 130 -7.58 0.73 4.41
C THR A 130 -6.70 0.71 3.18
N LYS A 131 -6.53 -0.49 2.60
CA LYS A 131 -5.79 -0.72 1.35
C LYS A 131 -6.16 0.35 0.32
N ARG A 132 -5.27 1.31 0.06
CA ARG A 132 -5.38 2.21 -1.10
C ARG A 132 -4.53 1.65 -2.22
N ASN A 133 -5.14 0.79 -3.02
CA ASN A 133 -4.82 0.77 -4.44
C ASN A 133 -5.31 2.09 -5.03
N THR A 134 -4.55 3.17 -4.86
CA THR A 134 -4.76 4.38 -5.66
C THR A 134 -3.63 4.44 -6.65
N SER A 135 -3.81 3.74 -7.77
CA SER A 135 -3.21 4.18 -9.02
C SER A 135 -3.51 5.66 -9.15
N ILE A 136 -2.47 6.47 -9.37
CA ILE A 136 -2.60 7.89 -9.67
C ILE A 136 -3.63 8.00 -10.81
N THR A 137 -4.86 8.39 -10.48
CA THR A 137 -5.93 8.48 -11.46
C THR A 137 -5.66 9.77 -12.19
N ARG A 138 -4.89 9.70 -13.28
CA ARG A 138 -4.74 10.84 -14.20
C ARG A 138 -6.15 11.27 -14.59
N THR A 139 -6.54 12.47 -14.19
CA THR A 139 -7.86 13.03 -14.51
C THR A 139 -7.87 13.31 -16.01
N ILE A 140 -8.39 12.37 -16.80
CA ILE A 140 -8.62 12.59 -18.23
C ILE A 140 -9.84 13.50 -18.33
N LEU A 141 -9.61 14.79 -18.56
CA LEU A 141 -10.68 15.75 -18.78
C LEU A 141 -11.46 15.37 -20.05
N PRO A 142 -12.81 15.44 -20.01
CA PRO A 142 -13.65 15.01 -21.11
C PRO A 142 -13.48 15.91 -22.34
N GLY A 143 -13.32 15.31 -23.52
CA GLY A 143 -13.28 16.05 -24.79
C GLY A 143 -14.65 16.62 -25.21
N MET A 144 -14.66 17.51 -26.21
CA MET A 144 -15.84 18.26 -26.66
C MET A 144 -17.06 17.40 -27.04
N ASN A 145 -16.84 16.20 -27.58
CA ASN A 145 -17.94 15.26 -27.89
C ASN A 145 -18.77 14.92 -26.64
N LYS A 146 -18.12 14.72 -25.48
CA LYS A 146 -18.79 14.44 -24.21
C LYS A 146 -19.51 15.68 -23.67
N LEU A 147 -18.97 16.88 -23.87
CA LEU A 147 -19.62 18.12 -23.44
C LEU A 147 -20.93 18.41 -24.20
N PHE A 148 -20.96 18.06 -25.48
CA PHE A 148 -22.19 18.11 -26.29
C PHE A 148 -23.21 17.05 -25.86
N GLU A 149 -22.74 15.83 -25.58
CA GLU A 149 -23.57 14.75 -25.06
C GLU A 149 -24.20 15.12 -23.70
N TRP A 150 -23.43 15.77 -22.82
CA TRP A 150 -23.89 16.28 -21.53
C TRP A 150 -24.70 17.58 -21.62
N LYS A 151 -24.95 18.08 -22.84
CA LYS A 151 -25.72 19.32 -23.12
C LYS A 151 -25.18 20.56 -22.42
N THR A 152 -23.90 20.56 -22.04
CA THR A 152 -23.22 21.71 -21.43
C THR A 152 -22.93 22.80 -22.46
N ILE A 153 -22.69 22.40 -23.71
CA ILE A 153 -22.61 23.28 -24.88
C ILE A 153 -23.68 22.81 -25.89
N LYS A 154 -24.44 23.76 -26.45
CA LYS A 154 -25.47 23.49 -27.45
C LYS A 154 -25.16 24.18 -28.77
N THR A 155 -25.79 23.69 -29.84
CA THR A 155 -25.75 24.34 -31.14
C THR A 155 -26.41 25.71 -31.06
N GLY A 156 -25.73 26.74 -31.56
CA GLY A 156 -26.15 28.14 -31.47
C GLY A 156 -25.56 28.93 -30.29
N ASP A 157 -24.88 28.29 -29.34
CA ASP A 157 -24.23 29.01 -28.24
C ASP A 157 -23.04 29.85 -28.76
N ILE A 158 -22.80 31.00 -28.13
CA ILE A 158 -21.65 31.86 -28.43
C ILE A 158 -20.53 31.52 -27.46
N VAL A 159 -19.40 31.07 -27.98
CA VAL A 159 -18.22 30.75 -27.20
C VAL A 159 -17.12 31.79 -27.39
N VAL A 160 -16.37 32.05 -26.33
CA VAL A 160 -15.20 32.94 -26.31
C VAL A 160 -14.03 32.25 -25.63
N ILE A 161 -12.82 32.71 -25.92
CA ILE A 161 -11.60 32.23 -25.29
C ILE A 161 -11.32 33.09 -24.06
N LYS A 162 -11.02 32.47 -22.92
CA LYS A 162 -10.67 33.16 -21.66
C LYS A 162 -9.61 34.22 -21.91
N ASN A 163 -9.83 35.42 -21.36
CA ASN A 163 -8.89 36.54 -21.35
C ASN A 163 -8.51 37.06 -22.75
N ARG A 164 -9.38 36.91 -23.76
CA ARG A 164 -9.23 37.54 -25.09
C ARG A 164 -10.52 38.11 -25.63
N ASP A 165 -10.53 39.43 -25.78
CA ASP A 165 -11.65 40.16 -26.39
C ASP A 165 -11.73 39.90 -27.91
N ASN A 166 -12.95 39.95 -28.46
CA ASN A 166 -13.24 39.77 -29.89
C ASN A 166 -13.01 38.34 -30.45
N SER A 167 -13.10 37.32 -29.58
CA SER A 167 -12.92 35.91 -29.92
C SER A 167 -14.21 35.16 -30.27
N GLU A 168 -15.34 35.86 -30.39
CA GLU A 168 -16.69 35.27 -30.43
C GLU A 168 -16.90 34.32 -31.63
N ALA A 169 -17.27 33.08 -31.34
CA ALA A 169 -17.66 32.10 -32.34
C ALA A 169 -19.00 31.44 -31.99
N THR A 170 -19.83 31.20 -33.00
CA THR A 170 -21.10 30.48 -32.84
C THR A 170 -20.88 28.99 -33.01
N VAL A 171 -21.35 28.21 -32.05
CA VAL A 171 -21.20 26.76 -32.06
C VAL A 171 -22.14 26.13 -33.09
N ILE A 172 -21.58 25.40 -34.06
CA ILE A 172 -22.36 24.70 -35.10
C ILE A 172 -22.64 23.26 -34.66
N ASP A 173 -21.61 22.56 -34.19
CA ASP A 173 -21.64 21.16 -33.80
C ASP A 173 -20.44 20.84 -32.88
N SER A 174 -20.39 19.64 -32.30
CA SER A 174 -19.35 19.08 -31.41
C SER A 174 -17.91 19.31 -31.86
N LYS A 175 -17.70 19.51 -33.17
CA LYS A 175 -16.38 19.69 -33.78
C LYS A 175 -16.16 21.07 -34.39
N TYR A 176 -17.22 21.81 -34.72
CA TYR A 176 -17.13 23.00 -35.59
C TYR A 176 -17.79 24.23 -34.97
N VAL A 177 -17.16 25.37 -35.22
CA VAL A 177 -17.63 26.71 -34.86
C VAL A 177 -17.61 27.62 -36.08
N ASN A 178 -18.53 28.59 -36.10
CA ASN A 178 -18.56 29.67 -37.06
C ASN A 178 -17.87 30.88 -36.44
N PHE A 179 -16.75 31.31 -37.01
CA PHE A 179 -16.04 32.51 -36.59
C PHE A 179 -16.03 33.51 -37.74
N LYS A 180 -16.68 34.67 -37.56
CA LYS A 180 -16.77 35.75 -38.56
C LYS A 180 -17.26 35.29 -39.96
N GLY A 181 -18.14 34.29 -40.02
CA GLY A 181 -18.70 33.74 -41.27
C GLY A 181 -17.92 32.55 -41.86
N GLU A 182 -16.79 32.16 -41.27
CA GLU A 182 -16.01 30.99 -41.67
C GLU A 182 -16.24 29.79 -40.74
N LYS A 183 -16.48 28.61 -41.32
CA LYS A 183 -16.59 27.34 -40.58
C LYS A 183 -15.20 26.78 -40.25
N LEU A 184 -14.85 26.75 -38.97
CA LEU A 184 -13.57 26.25 -38.45
C LEU A 184 -13.78 25.14 -37.41
N THR A 185 -12.77 24.30 -37.18
CA THR A 185 -12.79 23.40 -36.02
C THR A 185 -12.45 24.19 -34.76
N PHE A 186 -12.90 23.72 -33.59
CA PHE A 186 -12.58 24.38 -32.31
C PHE A 186 -11.07 24.64 -32.15
N ASN A 187 -10.22 23.65 -32.42
CA ASN A 187 -8.77 23.83 -32.35
C ASN A 187 -8.24 24.85 -33.36
N LYS A 188 -8.73 24.84 -34.61
CA LYS A 188 -8.26 25.80 -35.64
C LYS A 188 -8.70 27.22 -35.33
N TRP A 189 -9.94 27.41 -34.86
CA TRP A 189 -10.41 28.71 -34.37
C TRP A 189 -9.57 29.17 -33.18
N GLY A 190 -9.33 28.30 -32.19
CA GLY A 190 -8.51 28.61 -31.04
C GLY A 190 -7.08 29.00 -31.42
N GLN A 191 -6.43 28.27 -32.33
CA GLN A 191 -5.11 28.63 -32.86
C GLN A 191 -5.14 29.97 -33.62
N LYS A 192 -6.17 30.21 -34.45
CA LYS A 192 -6.33 31.45 -35.24
C LYS A 192 -6.52 32.68 -34.35
N VAL A 193 -7.24 32.53 -33.23
CA VAL A 193 -7.47 33.61 -32.26
C VAL A 193 -6.28 33.78 -31.32
N THR A 194 -5.62 32.70 -30.92
CA THR A 194 -4.54 32.74 -29.93
C THR A 194 -3.14 32.98 -30.51
N GLY A 195 -2.91 32.54 -31.75
CA GLY A 195 -1.59 32.47 -32.37
C GLY A 195 -0.75 31.26 -31.91
N TRP A 196 -1.31 30.34 -31.11
CA TRP A 196 -0.57 29.19 -30.58
C TRP A 196 -0.50 28.04 -31.59
N SER A 197 0.54 27.19 -31.45
CA SER A 197 0.69 25.96 -32.24
C SER A 197 -0.33 24.88 -31.87
N SER A 198 -0.88 24.91 -30.66
CA SER A 198 -1.96 24.04 -30.20
C SER A 198 -2.70 24.66 -29.01
N ILE A 199 -3.94 24.26 -28.77
CA ILE A 199 -4.74 24.77 -27.64
C ILE A 199 -5.70 23.69 -27.11
N GLY A 200 -5.77 23.59 -25.78
CA GLY A 200 -6.74 22.77 -25.08
C GLY A 200 -8.09 23.50 -24.97
N ILE A 201 -8.99 23.26 -25.93
CA ILE A 201 -10.27 23.98 -26.02
C ILE A 201 -11.12 23.80 -24.75
N TYR A 202 -11.03 22.67 -24.07
CA TYR A 202 -11.73 22.42 -22.80
C TYR A 202 -11.39 23.44 -21.70
N ASP A 203 -10.11 23.75 -21.50
CA ASP A 203 -9.66 24.61 -20.40
C ASP A 203 -9.90 26.10 -20.69
N TRP A 204 -9.90 26.46 -21.98
CA TRP A 204 -9.80 27.84 -22.43
C TRP A 204 -11.10 28.42 -22.98
N VAL A 205 -12.08 27.60 -23.34
CA VAL A 205 -13.34 28.07 -23.92
C VAL A 205 -14.42 28.25 -22.85
N ILE A 206 -15.09 29.39 -22.89
CA ILE A 206 -16.24 29.71 -22.03
C ILE A 206 -17.42 30.15 -22.89
N ILE A 207 -18.63 29.90 -22.41
CA ILE A 207 -19.87 30.36 -23.08
C ILE A 207 -20.12 31.80 -22.67
N LYS A 208 -20.24 32.71 -23.65
CA LYS A 208 -20.52 34.12 -23.43
C LYS A 208 -21.91 34.25 -22.79
N GLY A 209 -21.96 34.63 -21.52
CA GLY A 209 -23.19 34.74 -20.74
C GLY A 209 -23.37 33.68 -19.64
N GLN A 210 -22.49 32.69 -19.54
CA GLN A 210 -22.33 31.86 -18.34
C GLN A 210 -21.03 32.26 -17.62
N ASP A 211 -20.99 33.48 -17.08
CA ASP A 211 -20.03 33.77 -16.01
C ASP A 211 -20.58 33.15 -14.72
N LYS A 212 -19.82 32.23 -14.15
CA LYS A 212 -19.92 31.83 -12.76
C LYS A 212 -18.56 32.02 -12.12
#